data_AF-M5FR25-F1
#
_entry.id   AF-M5FR25-F1
#
_cell.length_a   1.000
_cell.length_b   1.000
_cell.length_c   1.000
_cell.angle_alpha   90.00
_cell.angle_beta   90.00
_cell.angle_gamma   90.00
#
_symmetry.space_group_name_H-M   'P 1'
#
loop_
_entity.id
_entity.type
_entity.pdbx_description
1 polymer ?
#
loop_
_entity_poly.entity_id
_entity_poly.type
_entity_poly.pdbx_seq_one_letter_code
_entity_poly.pdbx_strand_id
1 'polypeptide(L)'
;MASTVYRYLQRQAHEQPVYFWSILIGLAGPAMLVTVPPIRRRMGYVRPEDPPYTYPLPRRERRATVGFEDPEEWAGKWDLPKRGSTRPNE
;
A
#
# COMPACT_ATOMS: atom_id res chain seq x y z
N MET A 1 17.39 -44.29 13.18
CA MET A 1 17.39 -42.83 13.45
C MET A 1 15.98 -42.25 13.53
N ALA A 2 15.12 -42.45 12.52
CA ALA A 2 13.76 -41.88 12.52
C ALA A 2 12.86 -42.31 13.71
N SER A 3 12.95 -43.57 14.16
CA SER A 3 12.18 -44.07 15.31
C SER A 3 12.54 -43.39 16.63
N THR A 4 13.81 -43.02 16.82
CA THR A 4 14.29 -42.32 18.02
C THR A 4 13.77 -40.89 18.07
N VAL A 5 13.78 -40.20 16.93
CA VAL A 5 13.26 -38.81 16.81
C VAL A 5 11.76 -38.76 17.05
N TYR A 6 11.00 -39.69 16.46
CA TYR A 6 9.55 -39.76 16.67
C TYR A 6 9.18 -39.94 18.14
N ARG A 7 9.82 -40.90 18.83
CA ARG A 7 9.59 -41.13 20.26
C ARG A 7 9.97 -39.92 21.12
N TYR A 8 11.02 -39.19 20.75
CA TYR A 8 11.42 -37.98 21.44
C TYR A 8 10.39 -36.85 21.27
N LEU A 9 9.94 -36.58 20.04
CA LEU A 9 8.92 -35.56 19.78
C LEU A 9 7.59 -35.90 20.47
N GLN A 10 7.19 -37.18 20.44
CA GLN A 10 6.01 -37.64 21.16
C GLN A 10 6.13 -37.39 22.68
N ARG A 11 7.29 -37.71 23.27
CA ARG A 11 7.55 -37.44 24.69
C ARG A 11 7.48 -35.95 25.02
N GLN A 12 8.09 -35.09 24.20
CA GLN A 12 8.04 -33.63 24.38
C GLN A 12 6.62 -33.07 24.27
N ALA A 13 5.81 -33.61 23.35
CA ALA A 13 4.42 -33.20 23.19
C ALA A 13 3.54 -33.51 24.43
N HIS A 14 3.88 -34.56 25.19
CA HIS A 14 3.13 -34.96 26.40
C HIS A 14 3.71 -34.40 27.71
N GLU A 15 5.03 -34.40 27.88
CA GLU A 15 5.68 -33.94 29.12
C GLU A 15 5.78 -32.41 29.20
N GLN A 16 5.98 -31.74 28.06
CA GLN A 16 6.19 -30.30 27.98
C GLN A 16 5.39 -29.67 26.82
N PRO A 17 4.05 -29.77 26.85
CA PRO A 17 3.20 -29.39 25.72
C PRO A 17 3.35 -27.92 25.32
N VAL A 18 3.56 -27.02 26.30
CA VAL A 18 3.66 -25.58 26.04
C VAL A 18 4.82 -25.28 25.08
N TYR A 19 6.04 -25.72 25.40
CA TYR A 19 7.21 -25.45 24.55
C TYR A 19 7.07 -26.10 23.17
N PHE A 20 6.61 -27.35 23.12
CA PHE A 20 6.48 -28.09 21.87
C PHE A 20 5.51 -27.41 20.90
N TRP A 21 4.29 -27.10 21.35
CA TRP A 21 3.28 -26.51 20.49
C TRP A 21 3.54 -25.03 20.20
N SER A 22 4.10 -24.26 21.13
CA SER A 22 4.50 -22.88 20.87
C SER A 22 5.51 -22.77 19.73
N ILE A 23 6.51 -23.66 19.68
CA ILE A 23 7.50 -23.68 18.60
C ILE A 23 6.85 -24.09 17.28
N LEU A 24 6.03 -25.14 17.27
CA LEU A 24 5.37 -25.60 16.04
C LEU A 24 4.44 -24.53 15.45
N ILE A 25 3.61 -23.90 16.28
CA ILE A 25 2.70 -22.83 15.83
C ILE A 25 3.50 -21.59 15.42
N GLY A 26 4.55 -21.24 16.17
CA GLY A 26 5.46 -20.14 15.83
C GLY A 26 6.16 -20.35 14.49
N LEU A 27 6.56 -21.57 14.16
CA LEU A 27 7.18 -21.92 12.89
C LEU A 27 6.17 -22.10 11.74
N ALA A 28 4.93 -22.48 12.07
CA ALA A 28 3.87 -22.64 11.07
C ALA A 28 3.59 -21.32 10.31
N GLY A 29 3.63 -20.17 10.99
CA GLY A 29 3.44 -18.85 10.35
C GLY A 29 4.45 -18.55 9.24
N PRO A 30 5.76 -18.51 9.53
CA PRO A 30 6.81 -18.34 8.53
C PRO A 30 6.77 -19.41 7.42
N ALA A 31 6.49 -20.67 7.76
CA ALA A 31 6.35 -21.72 6.77
C ALA A 31 5.18 -21.44 5.81
N MET A 32 4.03 -20.98 6.31
CA MET A 32 2.89 -20.57 5.48
C MET A 32 3.21 -19.34 4.63
N LEU A 33 3.96 -18.37 5.15
CA LEU A 33 4.37 -17.18 4.38
C LEU A 33 5.17 -17.55 3.13
N VAL A 34 6.01 -18.58 3.20
CA VAL A 34 6.80 -19.04 2.06
C VAL A 34 6.00 -19.94 1.12
N THR A 35 5.17 -20.84 1.68
CA THR A 35 4.48 -21.88 0.91
C THR A 35 3.14 -21.45 0.31
N VAL A 36 2.37 -20.62 1.00
CA VAL A 36 1.00 -20.25 0.57
C VAL A 36 1.00 -19.29 -0.63
N PRO A 37 1.82 -18.22 -0.71
CA PRO A 37 1.80 -17.31 -1.86
C PRO A 37 2.02 -17.96 -3.23
N PRO A 38 3.00 -18.87 -3.44
CA PRO A 38 3.15 -19.51 -4.75
C PRO A 38 1.97 -20.42 -5.09
N ILE A 39 1.39 -21.13 -4.12
CA ILE A 39 0.20 -21.96 -4.33
C ILE A 39 -0.98 -21.07 -4.73
N ARG A 40 -1.20 -19.97 -4.00
CA ARG A 40 -2.28 -19.02 -4.25
C ARG A 40 -2.18 -18.39 -5.65
N ARG A 41 -0.96 -18.03 -6.10
CA ARG A 41 -0.72 -17.52 -7.46
C ARG A 41 -1.03 -18.57 -8.54
N ARG A 42 -0.69 -19.85 -8.30
CA ARG A 42 -1.03 -20.95 -9.24
C ARG A 42 -2.53 -21.21 -9.33
N MET A 43 -3.29 -20.92 -8.27
CA MET A 43 -4.75 -21.01 -8.25
C MET A 43 -5.45 -19.80 -8.91
N GLY A 44 -4.70 -18.91 -9.58
CA GLY A 44 -5.27 -17.78 -10.32
C GLY A 44 -5.51 -16.53 -9.48
N TYR A 45 -5.00 -16.46 -8.24
CA TYR A 45 -5.08 -15.23 -7.46
C TYR A 45 -4.17 -14.15 -8.04
N VAL A 46 -4.77 -13.01 -8.37
CA VAL A 46 -4.10 -11.78 -8.78
C VAL A 46 -4.18 -10.78 -7.62
N ARG A 47 -3.05 -10.11 -7.31
CA ARG A 47 -3.04 -9.05 -6.30
C ARG A 47 -3.84 -7.85 -6.84
N PRO A 48 -4.76 -7.27 -6.05
CA PRO A 48 -5.39 -6.00 -6.41
C PRO A 48 -4.35 -4.90 -6.64
N GLU A 49 -4.69 -3.94 -7.51
CA GLU A 49 -3.88 -2.74 -7.70
C GLU A 49 -3.89 -1.89 -6.42
N ASP A 50 -2.76 -1.25 -6.11
CA ASP A 50 -2.65 -0.40 -4.93
C ASP A 50 -3.47 0.88 -5.12
N PRO A 51 -4.23 1.33 -4.10
CA PRO A 51 -4.98 2.57 -4.20
C PRO A 51 -4.04 3.78 -4.34
N PRO A 52 -4.47 4.85 -5.02
CA PRO A 52 -3.63 6.03 -5.18
C PRO A 52 -3.47 6.75 -3.82
N TYR A 53 -2.23 6.97 -3.40
CA TYR A 53 -1.92 7.75 -2.20
C TYR A 53 -2.05 9.26 -2.41
N THR A 54 -2.10 9.72 -3.67
CA THR A 54 -2.13 11.13 -4.05
C THR A 54 -3.11 11.35 -5.19
N TYR A 55 -3.51 12.62 -5.40
CA TYR A 55 -4.36 12.95 -6.53
C TYR A 55 -3.70 12.54 -7.85
N PRO A 56 -4.35 11.71 -8.69
CA PRO A 56 -3.76 11.19 -9.91
C PRO A 56 -3.61 12.31 -10.94
N LEU A 57 -2.43 12.94 -10.96
CA LEU A 57 -2.09 13.95 -11.95
C LEU A 57 -1.87 13.27 -13.32
N PRO A 58 -2.64 13.64 -14.35
CA PRO A 58 -2.44 13.09 -15.68
C PRO A 58 -1.11 13.59 -16.25
N ARG A 59 -0.31 12.69 -16.84
CA ARG A 59 0.93 13.03 -17.56
C ARG A 59 0.61 13.62 -18.94
N ARG A 60 -0.05 14.77 -18.96
CA ARG A 60 -0.39 15.51 -20.19
C ARG A 60 0.00 16.97 -20.05
N GLU A 61 0.26 17.62 -21.18
CA GLU A 61 0.47 19.06 -21.22
C GLU A 61 -0.78 19.83 -20.75
N ARG A 62 -0.54 21.04 -20.23
CA ARG A 62 -1.61 21.94 -19.83
C ARG A 62 -2.42 22.31 -21.07
N ARG A 63 -3.75 22.26 -20.93
CA ARG A 63 -4.69 22.76 -21.94
C ARG A 63 -5.40 23.95 -21.34
N ALA A 64 -5.57 25.01 -22.13
CA ALA A 64 -6.41 26.14 -21.73
C ALA A 64 -7.85 25.64 -21.54
N THR A 65 -8.45 26.02 -20.41
CA THR A 65 -9.83 25.69 -20.06
C THR A 65 -10.67 26.96 -20.19
N VAL A 66 -11.91 26.83 -20.64
CA VAL A 66 -12.89 27.93 -20.74
C VAL A 66 -14.13 27.60 -19.91
N GLY A 67 -14.92 28.61 -19.51
CA GLY A 67 -16.26 28.45 -18.93
C GLY A 67 -16.38 28.73 -17.42
N PHE A 68 -15.31 29.20 -16.77
CA PHE A 68 -15.32 29.65 -15.37
C PHE A 68 -14.62 31.00 -15.21
N GLU A 69 -14.62 31.81 -16.27
CA GLU A 69 -14.14 33.18 -16.23
C GLU A 69 -15.03 34.04 -15.33
N ASP A 70 -14.43 35.02 -14.66
CA ASP A 70 -15.15 35.97 -13.82
C ASP A 70 -16.20 36.73 -14.67
N PRO A 71 -17.45 36.88 -14.19
CA PRO A 71 -18.44 37.69 -14.88
C PRO A 71 -17.93 39.10 -15.13
N GLU A 72 -18.22 39.67 -16.30
CA GLU A 72 -17.81 41.04 -16.64
C GLU A 72 -18.29 42.07 -15.61
N GLU A 73 -19.47 41.84 -15.01
CA GLU A 73 -20.03 42.69 -13.93
C GLU A 73 -19.17 42.70 -12.65
N TRP A 74 -18.38 41.67 -12.42
CA TRP A 74 -17.46 41.56 -11.27
C TRP A 74 -16.03 42.01 -11.61
N ALA A 75 -15.66 42.00 -12.90
CA ALA A 75 -14.36 42.41 -13.39
C ALA A 75 -14.15 43.94 -13.23
N GLY A 76 -13.53 44.33 -12.10
CA GLY A 76 -13.23 45.74 -11.78
C GLY A 76 -14.11 46.35 -10.68
N LYS A 77 -15.00 45.58 -10.05
CA LYS A 77 -15.82 46.04 -8.92
C LYS A 77 -14.99 46.38 -7.68
N TRP A 78 -13.81 45.78 -7.55
CA TRP A 78 -12.88 46.02 -6.46
C TRP A 78 -11.50 46.34 -7.05
N ASP A 79 -10.99 47.55 -6.81
CA ASP A 79 -9.63 48.00 -7.18
C ASP A 79 -8.56 47.33 -6.31
N LEU A 80 -8.55 45.99 -6.29
CA LEU A 80 -7.52 45.25 -5.59
C LEU A 80 -6.23 45.31 -6.42
N PRO A 81 -5.09 45.71 -5.83
CA PRO A 81 -3.83 45.68 -6.53
C PRO A 81 -3.52 44.24 -6.95
N LYS A 82 -3.46 43.97 -8.26
CA LYS A 82 -3.02 42.67 -8.78
C LYS A 82 -1.56 42.47 -8.38
N ARG A 83 -1.33 41.64 -7.37
CA ARG A 83 0.01 41.37 -6.83
C ARG A 83 0.88 40.75 -7.93
N GLY A 84 1.78 41.53 -8.52
CA GLY A 84 2.84 41.05 -9.42
C GLY A 84 3.03 41.76 -10.77
N SER A 85 2.29 42.84 -11.10
CA SER A 85 2.42 43.49 -12.43
C SER A 85 3.51 44.58 -12.55
N THR A 86 4.25 44.89 -11.49
CA THR A 86 5.30 45.92 -11.51
C THR A 86 6.63 45.37 -11.01
N ARG A 87 7.38 44.72 -11.89
CA ARG A 87 8.85 44.84 -11.87
C ARG A 87 9.27 45.42 -13.20
N PRO A 88 9.50 46.75 -13.29
CA PRO A 88 10.32 47.25 -14.37
C PRO A 88 11.69 46.58 -14.23
N ASN A 89 12.13 46.00 -15.34
CA ASN A 89 13.49 45.55 -15.59
C ASN A 89 14.55 46.35 -14.81
N GLU A 90 15.20 45.68 -13.85
CA GLU A 90 16.51 46.03 -13.30
C GLU A 90 17.44 44.84 -13.57
#